data_AF-A0A7S2JZC9-F1
#
_entry.id   AF-A0A7S2JZC9-F1
#
_cell.length_a   1.000
_cell.length_b   1.000
_cell.length_c   1.000
_cell.angle_alpha   90.00
_cell.angle_beta   90.00
_cell.angle_gamma   90.00
#
_symmetry.space_group_name_H-M   'P 1'
#
loop_
_entity.id
_entity.type
_entity.pdbx_description
1 polymer ?
#
loop_
_entity_poly.entity_id
_entity_poly.type
_entity_poly.pdbx_seq_one_letter_code
_entity_poly.pdbx_strand_id
1 'polypeptide(L)'
;STTGNGDSPENCGRFIRYIKRKNTVDAMPFRHCAYAVLGLGDTNYDQFCQSGKVIDSKMKLLGGTRAKTIGMADEGTGLEQVVEPWTHSVMEDLRIAVLGSAMAPPQDLSNDKKEEMKEDVSTPASVAPESAPKSTSTATSPPPSTTSPPPSSKSATSDTTSSPGMAALHAIASTQNITTPFAPVSMNQLPKMGASLSSCELLDPTAMEKLSLEGSNNAHLPEEHMTISSHTSSCQYNVTAPYESTILAAKYVTNTPIEPVQNAAKILLADSTKISEAAQCLDAGFDVRNGGIAATKRVVHMELSLPDDFSLQYTPGDSIAILVHNDATAIDVVLEMLLKKHNIQPDQPVLLNQTDQSTIREVISRDIDICSVVKKRALYALAQHCADPMEADALQLLSSKTDAGEKLYQSFIEDQVMNVADVLLAFPSCAPPLEALVGILPAIAPRYYSVSSSPLVHPSSVTVAFSVVDYVTKEGCTAEFRQTFPQFSKRRKRGVATRYLETILAPFLDHTNDANYT
;
A
#
# COMPACT_ATOMS: atom_id res chain seq x y z
N SER A 1 4.84 3.53 -14.46
CA SER A 1 4.38 2.12 -14.45
C SER A 1 4.02 1.65 -15.84
N THR A 2 3.75 0.36 -15.99
CA THR A 2 3.22 -0.32 -17.17
C THR A 2 1.91 -1.00 -16.76
N THR A 3 0.92 -1.08 -17.64
CA THR A 3 -0.44 -1.56 -17.33
C THR A 3 -0.98 -2.43 -18.47
N GLY A 4 -1.75 -3.47 -18.15
CA GLY A 4 -2.29 -4.39 -19.16
C GLY A 4 -1.18 -5.02 -20.02
N ASN A 5 -1.40 -5.10 -21.33
CA ASN A 5 -0.52 -5.80 -22.28
C ASN A 5 0.69 -4.94 -22.72
N GLY A 6 1.36 -4.27 -21.77
CA GLY A 6 2.52 -3.41 -22.03
C GLY A 6 2.21 -1.92 -22.23
N ASP A 7 0.98 -1.50 -21.98
CA ASP A 7 0.52 -0.13 -22.17
C ASP A 7 0.92 0.81 -21.01
N SER A 8 0.65 2.09 -21.21
CA SER A 8 0.89 3.15 -20.23
C SER A 8 -0.37 3.45 -19.41
N PRO A 9 -0.25 3.78 -18.11
CA PRO A 9 -1.36 4.33 -17.32
C PRO A 9 -2.06 5.52 -18.01
N GLU A 10 -3.37 5.65 -17.81
CA GLU A 10 -4.22 6.58 -18.56
C GLU A 10 -3.77 8.05 -18.48
N ASN A 11 -3.33 8.48 -17.29
CA ASN A 11 -2.79 9.82 -17.07
C ASN A 11 -1.55 10.14 -17.94
N CYS A 12 -0.80 9.11 -18.37
CA CYS A 12 0.33 9.21 -19.28
C CYS A 12 -0.09 9.21 -20.76
N GLY A 13 -1.34 8.81 -21.08
CA GLY A 13 -1.83 8.59 -22.44
C GLY A 13 -1.70 9.80 -23.38
N ARG A 14 -1.88 11.04 -22.87
CA ARG A 14 -1.64 12.27 -23.65
C ARG A 14 -0.17 12.41 -24.09
N PHE A 15 0.77 12.16 -23.18
CA PHE A 15 2.21 12.24 -23.44
C PHE A 15 2.69 11.11 -24.37
N ILE A 16 2.28 9.88 -24.11
CA ILE A 16 2.57 8.71 -24.95
C ILE A 16 2.07 8.92 -26.38
N ARG A 17 0.85 9.46 -26.55
CA ARG A 17 0.29 9.79 -27.87
C ARG A 17 1.09 10.89 -28.59
N TYR A 18 1.63 11.88 -27.88
CA TYR A 18 2.51 12.90 -28.44
C TYR A 18 3.84 12.31 -28.96
N ILE A 19 4.55 11.52 -28.14
CA ILE A 19 5.84 10.95 -28.52
C ILE A 19 5.72 9.78 -29.52
N LYS A 20 4.61 9.02 -29.52
CA LYS A 20 4.32 8.00 -30.54
C LYS A 20 3.98 8.62 -31.91
N ARG A 21 3.25 9.76 -31.95
CA ARG A 21 2.88 10.44 -33.21
C ARG A 21 4.06 11.07 -33.95
N LYS A 22 5.09 11.55 -33.24
CA LYS A 22 6.29 12.11 -33.89
C LYS A 22 7.23 10.98 -34.31
N ASN A 23 7.23 10.68 -35.62
CA ASN A 23 8.09 9.69 -36.26
C ASN A 23 9.17 10.32 -37.15
N THR A 24 8.97 11.54 -37.66
CA THR A 24 10.02 12.33 -38.33
C THR A 24 10.82 13.17 -37.33
N VAL A 25 12.11 13.29 -37.59
CA VAL A 25 13.14 13.67 -36.61
C VAL A 25 13.39 15.19 -36.60
N ASP A 26 13.00 15.89 -37.67
CA ASP A 26 13.46 17.24 -38.06
C ASP A 26 13.28 18.32 -36.97
N ALA A 27 12.23 18.20 -36.14
CA ALA A 27 11.96 19.16 -35.09
C ALA A 27 12.86 19.00 -33.85
N MET A 28 13.43 17.81 -33.60
CA MET A 28 14.15 17.42 -32.36
C MET A 28 13.62 18.15 -31.10
N PRO A 29 12.34 17.91 -30.72
CA PRO A 29 11.67 18.72 -29.70
C PRO A 29 12.31 18.63 -28.31
N PHE A 30 13.05 17.56 -28.02
CA PHE A 30 13.73 17.36 -26.74
C PHE A 30 15.25 17.60 -26.80
N ARG A 31 15.77 18.25 -27.87
CA ARG A 31 17.22 18.56 -28.04
C ARG A 31 17.92 19.28 -26.88
N HIS A 32 17.13 19.94 -26.03
CA HIS A 32 17.56 20.73 -24.88
C HIS A 32 17.25 20.05 -23.53
N CYS A 33 16.74 18.81 -23.57
CA CYS A 33 16.29 18.06 -22.40
C CYS A 33 17.26 16.92 -22.10
N ALA A 34 17.93 17.01 -20.96
CA ALA A 34 18.53 15.85 -20.32
C ALA A 34 17.43 15.08 -19.58
N TYR A 35 17.35 13.76 -19.74
CA TYR A 35 16.27 12.94 -19.19
C TYR A 35 16.77 11.61 -18.61
N ALA A 36 16.03 11.07 -17.63
CA ALA A 36 16.21 9.75 -17.05
C ALA A 36 14.84 9.08 -16.90
N VAL A 37 14.77 7.75 -16.98
CA VAL A 37 13.51 7.00 -16.91
C VAL A 37 13.62 5.86 -15.90
N LEU A 38 12.62 5.76 -15.03
CA LEU A 38 12.39 4.62 -14.15
C LEU A 38 11.09 3.92 -14.61
N GLY A 39 11.24 2.79 -15.28
CA GLY A 39 10.16 1.86 -15.52
C GLY A 39 9.76 1.17 -14.22
N LEU A 40 8.45 1.06 -13.99
CA LEU A 40 7.86 0.13 -13.02
C LEU A 40 6.99 -0.84 -13.81
N GLY A 41 7.00 -2.11 -13.42
CA GLY A 41 6.19 -3.19 -13.97
C GLY A 41 6.42 -4.47 -13.18
N ASP A 42 5.97 -5.60 -13.72
CA ASP A 42 6.06 -6.91 -13.08
C ASP A 42 6.57 -7.92 -14.10
N THR A 43 7.56 -8.75 -13.74
CA THR A 43 8.14 -9.79 -14.59
C THR A 43 7.21 -10.99 -14.82
N ASN A 44 6.11 -11.11 -14.07
CA ASN A 44 5.03 -12.06 -14.35
C ASN A 44 4.22 -11.70 -15.62
N TYR A 45 4.48 -10.56 -16.26
CA TYR A 45 3.82 -10.12 -17.50
C TYR A 45 4.82 -10.01 -18.66
N ASP A 46 4.45 -10.55 -19.83
CA ASP A 46 5.26 -10.59 -21.08
C ASP A 46 5.95 -9.26 -21.43
N GLN A 47 5.28 -8.14 -21.14
CA GLN A 47 5.70 -6.79 -21.50
C GLN A 47 6.29 -6.02 -20.31
N PHE A 48 7.13 -6.68 -19.51
CA PHE A 48 7.82 -6.10 -18.36
C PHE A 48 8.42 -4.72 -18.66
N CYS A 49 8.06 -3.71 -17.86
CA CYS A 49 8.49 -2.31 -17.98
C CYS A 49 8.28 -1.63 -19.36
N GLN A 50 7.44 -2.17 -20.25
CA GLN A 50 7.34 -1.74 -21.65
C GLN A 50 6.96 -0.27 -21.84
N SER A 51 6.08 0.28 -21.00
CA SER A 51 5.76 1.72 -20.98
C SER A 51 7.01 2.59 -20.78
N GLY A 52 7.89 2.20 -19.84
CA GLY A 52 9.17 2.87 -19.60
C GLY A 52 10.15 2.72 -20.76
N LYS A 53 10.28 1.51 -21.32
CA LYS A 53 11.12 1.22 -22.50
C LYS A 53 10.72 2.08 -23.72
N VAL A 54 9.41 2.23 -23.95
CA VAL A 54 8.85 3.07 -25.02
C VAL A 54 9.17 4.56 -24.79
N ILE A 55 9.00 5.07 -23.57
CA ILE A 55 9.34 6.46 -23.24
C ILE A 55 10.83 6.72 -23.46
N ASP A 56 11.71 5.89 -22.90
CA ASP A 56 13.15 6.05 -23.02
C ASP A 56 13.63 6.03 -24.48
N SER A 57 13.13 5.08 -25.28
CA SER A 57 13.46 4.97 -26.71
C SER A 57 12.98 6.20 -27.49
N LYS A 58 11.73 6.63 -27.29
CA LYS A 58 11.15 7.78 -27.99
C LYS A 58 11.73 9.12 -27.56
N MET A 59 12.09 9.31 -26.29
CA MET A 59 12.77 10.53 -25.83
C MET A 59 14.12 10.70 -26.53
N LYS A 60 14.93 9.64 -26.60
CA LYS A 60 16.21 9.65 -27.33
C LYS A 60 16.03 9.93 -28.83
N LEU A 61 15.06 9.27 -29.49
CA LEU A 61 14.77 9.46 -30.91
C LEU A 61 14.36 10.90 -31.25
N LEU A 62 13.70 11.58 -30.32
CA LEU A 62 13.21 12.96 -30.46
C LEU A 62 14.19 14.02 -29.92
N GLY A 63 15.47 13.63 -29.76
CA GLY A 63 16.59 14.51 -29.45
C GLY A 63 16.98 14.60 -27.98
N GLY A 64 16.29 13.90 -27.08
CA GLY A 64 16.59 13.91 -25.65
C GLY A 64 17.95 13.28 -25.34
N THR A 65 18.74 13.94 -24.49
CA THR A 65 20.01 13.41 -23.99
C THR A 65 19.75 12.52 -22.79
N ARG A 66 20.07 11.24 -22.88
CA ARG A 66 19.91 10.30 -21.75
C ARG A 66 20.97 10.58 -20.68
N ALA A 67 20.53 11.10 -19.53
CA ALA A 67 21.37 11.35 -18.36
C ALA A 67 21.68 10.06 -17.59
N LYS A 68 20.72 9.13 -17.49
CA LYS A 68 20.89 7.82 -16.83
C LYS A 68 20.34 6.69 -17.67
N THR A 69 20.99 5.52 -17.61
CA THR A 69 20.40 4.24 -18.05
C THR A 69 19.04 4.03 -17.41
N ILE A 70 18.08 3.50 -18.17
CA ILE A 70 16.73 3.21 -17.68
C ILE A 70 16.77 2.24 -16.49
N GLY A 71 16.13 2.61 -15.39
CA GLY A 71 15.82 1.69 -14.29
C GLY A 71 14.58 0.88 -14.64
N MET A 72 14.55 -0.41 -14.29
CA MET A 72 13.39 -1.27 -14.49
C MET A 72 13.08 -1.99 -13.18
N ALA A 73 12.18 -1.42 -12.40
CA ALA A 73 11.75 -2.01 -11.13
C ALA A 73 10.66 -3.06 -11.36
N ASP A 74 10.75 -4.14 -10.58
CA ASP A 74 9.91 -5.33 -10.71
C ASP A 74 9.06 -5.53 -9.45
N GLU A 75 7.74 -5.50 -9.60
CA GLU A 75 6.78 -5.71 -8.51
C GLU A 75 6.72 -7.19 -8.09
N GLY A 76 7.06 -8.13 -8.99
CA GLY A 76 7.14 -9.56 -8.68
C GLY A 76 8.32 -9.95 -7.76
N THR A 77 9.32 -9.09 -7.63
CA THR A 77 10.49 -9.29 -6.73
C THR A 77 10.66 -8.19 -5.68
N GLY A 78 9.99 -7.04 -5.84
CA GLY A 78 10.01 -5.90 -4.91
C GLY A 78 10.59 -4.66 -5.57
N LEU A 79 9.74 -3.67 -5.88
CA LEU A 79 10.10 -2.47 -6.65
C LEU A 79 11.29 -1.72 -6.04
N GLU A 80 11.32 -1.62 -4.71
CA GLU A 80 12.31 -0.91 -3.90
C GLU A 80 13.75 -1.35 -4.21
N GLN A 81 13.98 -2.62 -4.60
CA GLN A 81 15.29 -3.16 -4.97
C GLN A 81 15.96 -2.40 -6.13
N VAL A 82 15.17 -1.80 -7.02
CA VAL A 82 15.66 -1.02 -8.17
C VAL A 82 15.32 0.47 -8.03
N VAL A 83 14.11 0.80 -7.55
CA VAL A 83 13.65 2.19 -7.39
C VAL A 83 14.66 3.01 -6.57
N GLU A 84 15.09 2.49 -5.43
CA GLU A 84 15.90 3.26 -4.49
C GLU A 84 17.37 3.43 -4.92
N PRO A 85 18.14 2.39 -5.29
CA PRO A 85 19.53 2.58 -5.74
C PRO A 85 19.61 3.35 -7.06
N TRP A 86 18.64 3.18 -7.97
CA TRP A 86 18.55 3.99 -9.18
C TRP A 86 18.33 5.47 -8.85
N THR A 87 17.36 5.77 -7.98
CA THR A 87 17.06 7.16 -7.56
C THR A 87 18.28 7.80 -6.87
N HIS A 88 18.95 7.09 -5.95
CA HIS A 88 20.17 7.59 -5.32
C HIS A 88 21.27 7.91 -6.34
N SER A 89 21.46 7.02 -7.34
CA SER A 89 22.48 7.20 -8.37
C SER A 89 22.14 8.35 -9.34
N VAL A 90 20.86 8.63 -9.60
CA VAL A 90 20.42 9.82 -10.36
C VAL A 90 20.61 11.10 -9.56
N MET A 91 20.33 11.07 -8.25
CA MET A 91 20.52 12.25 -7.38
C MET A 91 21.99 12.64 -7.22
N GLU A 92 22.93 11.69 -7.20
CA GLU A 92 24.37 12.02 -7.18
C GLU A 92 24.85 12.57 -8.53
N ASP A 93 24.43 11.99 -9.67
CA ASP A 93 24.75 12.55 -11.00
C ASP A 93 24.24 14.00 -11.14
N LEU A 94 23.00 14.27 -10.69
CA LEU A 94 22.41 15.60 -10.68
C LEU A 94 23.18 16.55 -9.76
N ARG A 95 23.59 16.09 -8.57
CA ARG A 95 24.40 16.85 -7.62
C ARG A 95 25.76 17.23 -8.22
N ILE A 96 26.44 16.29 -8.90
CA ILE A 96 27.70 16.56 -9.61
C ILE A 96 27.49 17.57 -10.75
N ALA A 97 26.42 17.41 -11.53
CA ALA A 97 26.10 18.31 -12.64
C ALA A 97 25.74 19.73 -12.18
N VAL A 98 25.04 19.88 -11.06
CA VAL A 98 24.61 21.19 -10.51
C VAL A 98 25.72 21.91 -9.76
N LEU A 99 26.57 21.19 -9.01
CA LEU A 99 27.70 21.80 -8.28
C LEU A 99 28.90 22.10 -9.19
N GLY A 100 28.96 21.50 -10.38
CA GLY A 100 30.10 21.58 -11.29
C GLY A 100 31.25 20.64 -10.87
N SER A 101 32.11 20.30 -11.83
CA SER A 101 33.20 19.35 -11.61
C SER A 101 34.37 19.98 -10.84
N ALA A 102 34.22 20.06 -9.51
CA ALA A 102 35.27 20.45 -8.57
C ALA A 102 36.01 19.24 -7.95
N MET A 103 35.55 18.01 -8.21
CA MET A 103 36.14 16.77 -7.70
C MET A 103 36.12 15.66 -8.77
N ALA A 104 37.02 15.75 -9.74
CA ALA A 104 37.40 14.62 -10.59
C ALA A 104 38.71 14.01 -10.05
N PRO A 105 38.75 12.74 -9.62
CA PRO A 105 40.00 12.04 -9.38
C PRO A 105 40.80 11.91 -10.70
N PRO A 106 42.14 11.86 -10.67
CA PRO A 106 42.92 11.58 -11.87
C PRO A 106 42.55 10.20 -12.44
N GLN A 107 42.14 10.15 -13.71
CA GLN A 107 42.02 8.89 -14.44
C GLN A 107 43.41 8.44 -14.89
N ASP A 108 43.81 7.24 -14.48
CA ASP A 108 44.97 6.56 -15.05
C ASP A 108 44.54 5.65 -16.20
N LEU A 109 45.36 5.58 -17.26
CA LEU A 109 44.96 5.08 -18.58
C LEU A 109 45.67 3.76 -18.93
N SER A 110 45.16 2.62 -18.45
CA SER A 110 45.23 1.35 -19.20
C SER A 110 44.43 0.19 -18.59
N ASN A 111 43.43 -0.32 -19.33
CA ASN A 111 43.51 -1.64 -19.95
C ASN A 111 42.23 -1.97 -20.73
N ASP A 112 42.32 -1.97 -22.06
CA ASP A 112 41.34 -2.65 -22.91
C ASP A 112 41.47 -4.18 -22.74
N LYS A 113 40.36 -4.85 -22.44
CA LYS A 113 40.13 -6.23 -22.88
C LYS A 113 38.75 -6.36 -23.49
N LYS A 114 38.74 -6.75 -24.76
CA LYS A 114 37.54 -7.18 -25.47
C LYS A 114 37.14 -8.56 -24.97
N GLU A 115 35.84 -8.79 -24.80
CA GLU A 115 35.28 -10.14 -24.83
C GLU A 115 34.44 -10.28 -26.11
N GLU A 116 34.69 -11.34 -26.87
CA GLU A 116 33.94 -11.68 -28.08
C GLU A 116 32.89 -12.74 -27.77
N MET A 117 31.76 -12.62 -28.46
CA MET A 117 30.58 -13.44 -28.28
C MET A 117 30.78 -14.85 -28.88
N LYS A 118 30.32 -15.88 -28.16
CA LYS A 118 30.05 -17.20 -28.74
C LYS A 118 28.71 -17.75 -28.28
N GLU A 119 27.92 -18.15 -29.26
CA GLU A 119 26.76 -19.02 -29.10
C GLU A 119 27.23 -20.47 -28.91
N ASP A 120 26.42 -21.31 -28.28
CA ASP A 120 26.38 -22.74 -28.61
C ASP A 120 25.00 -23.33 -28.30
N VAL A 121 24.54 -24.30 -29.10
CA VAL A 121 23.15 -24.82 -29.06
C VAL A 121 23.14 -26.32 -29.35
N SER A 122 22.70 -27.15 -28.39
CA SER A 122 21.82 -28.33 -28.60
C SER A 122 21.62 -29.19 -27.34
N THR A 123 20.60 -30.05 -27.38
CA THR A 123 20.03 -30.91 -26.32
C THR A 123 19.95 -32.38 -26.83
N PRO A 124 19.32 -33.40 -26.18
CA PRO A 124 18.86 -33.61 -24.78
C PRO A 124 19.20 -35.03 -24.18
N ALA A 125 18.67 -35.32 -22.97
CA ALA A 125 18.28 -36.65 -22.43
C ALA A 125 19.40 -37.60 -21.89
N SER A 126 19.17 -38.64 -21.06
CA SER A 126 17.90 -39.21 -20.50
C SER A 126 18.10 -40.09 -19.24
N VAL A 127 17.02 -40.31 -18.46
CA VAL A 127 16.69 -41.54 -17.66
C VAL A 127 17.48 -41.90 -16.35
N ALA A 128 16.74 -42.50 -15.40
CA ALA A 128 17.16 -43.07 -14.09
C ALA A 128 16.81 -44.62 -14.06
N PRO A 129 16.73 -45.42 -12.96
CA PRO A 129 16.75 -45.16 -11.49
C PRO A 129 17.51 -46.21 -10.61
N GLU A 130 17.33 -46.13 -9.28
CA GLU A 130 17.42 -47.14 -8.18
C GLU A 130 18.53 -48.24 -8.14
N SER A 131 19.17 -48.51 -6.99
CA SER A 131 18.56 -49.22 -5.83
C SER A 131 19.50 -49.33 -4.58
N ALA A 132 19.03 -49.95 -3.49
CA ALA A 132 19.65 -50.01 -2.13
C ALA A 132 20.19 -51.46 -1.80
N PRO A 133 20.36 -52.01 -0.54
CA PRO A 133 20.16 -51.50 0.85
C PRO A 133 21.09 -51.99 2.03
N LYS A 134 21.01 -51.29 3.18
CA LYS A 134 20.96 -51.74 4.63
C LYS A 134 21.95 -52.74 5.29
N SER A 135 22.47 -52.32 6.47
CA SER A 135 22.46 -53.01 7.79
C SER A 135 22.90 -51.99 8.89
N THR A 136 22.53 -51.87 10.18
CA THR A 136 21.68 -52.48 11.25
C THR A 136 22.47 -52.95 12.49
N SER A 137 22.40 -52.22 13.61
CA SER A 137 22.52 -52.77 14.98
C SER A 137 21.99 -51.84 16.10
N THR A 138 21.33 -52.46 17.09
CA THR A 138 20.85 -52.05 18.44
C THR A 138 21.87 -51.37 19.37
N ALA A 139 21.60 -50.87 20.60
CA ALA A 139 20.46 -50.32 21.39
C ALA A 139 20.83 -50.41 22.92
N THR A 140 20.22 -49.63 23.85
CA THR A 140 20.02 -49.84 25.34
C THR A 140 20.01 -48.51 26.16
N SER A 141 19.39 -48.49 27.37
CA SER A 141 19.16 -47.33 28.29
C SER A 141 19.14 -47.82 29.78
N PRO A 142 18.82 -47.01 30.83
CA PRO A 142 19.31 -45.71 31.35
C PRO A 142 19.75 -45.82 32.87
N PRO A 143 19.29 -44.97 33.83
CA PRO A 143 19.72 -43.64 34.37
C PRO A 143 20.62 -43.79 35.67
N PRO A 144 20.51 -43.09 36.85
CA PRO A 144 20.01 -41.74 37.28
C PRO A 144 20.86 -40.91 38.32
N SER A 145 20.60 -39.59 38.44
CA SER A 145 20.74 -38.70 39.67
C SER A 145 22.15 -38.43 40.28
N THR A 146 22.50 -37.30 40.96
CA THR A 146 21.82 -36.28 41.82
C THR A 146 22.54 -34.88 41.87
N THR A 147 21.87 -33.83 42.42
CA THR A 147 22.31 -32.61 43.21
C THR A 147 23.75 -32.01 43.14
N SER A 148 24.04 -30.69 43.35
CA SER A 148 23.27 -29.44 43.60
C SER A 148 24.15 -28.15 43.32
N PRO A 149 24.13 -26.95 44.00
CA PRO A 149 23.97 -25.66 43.30
C PRO A 149 25.14 -24.62 43.51
N PRO A 150 24.96 -23.26 43.59
CA PRO A 150 25.70 -22.31 42.72
C PRO A 150 26.66 -21.36 43.46
N PRO A 151 27.27 -20.39 42.73
CA PRO A 151 27.42 -19.03 43.25
C PRO A 151 26.80 -17.96 42.35
N SER A 152 26.38 -16.85 42.95
CA SER A 152 25.83 -15.69 42.25
C SER A 152 26.88 -14.58 42.06
N SER A 153 26.71 -13.76 41.03
CA SER A 153 27.21 -12.38 41.02
C SER A 153 26.15 -11.48 40.39
N LYS A 154 26.08 -10.22 40.82
CA LYS A 154 25.06 -9.25 40.41
C LYS A 154 25.69 -8.14 39.58
N SER A 155 25.01 -7.73 38.51
CA SER A 155 25.12 -6.37 37.96
C SER A 155 23.75 -5.95 37.42
N ALA A 156 22.93 -5.35 38.28
CA ALA A 156 21.66 -4.74 37.90
C ALA A 156 21.82 -3.22 37.94
N THR A 157 21.76 -2.56 36.78
CA THR A 157 21.62 -1.10 36.63
C THR A 157 21.11 -0.73 35.24
N SER A 158 19.78 -0.78 35.05
CA SER A 158 18.97 0.16 34.24
C SER A 158 17.64 -0.50 33.80
N ASP A 159 16.62 -0.46 34.66
CA ASP A 159 15.25 -0.76 34.26
C ASP A 159 14.66 0.43 33.47
N THR A 160 15.19 0.65 32.26
CA THR A 160 14.46 1.40 31.24
C THR A 160 13.24 0.57 30.84
N THR A 161 12.04 1.09 31.06
CA THR A 161 10.79 0.49 30.56
C THR A 161 10.72 0.66 29.03
N SER A 162 11.52 -0.13 28.32
CA SER A 162 11.57 -0.17 26.86
C SER A 162 10.17 -0.40 26.29
N SER A 163 9.79 0.35 25.27
CA SER A 163 8.45 0.23 24.70
C SER A 163 8.21 -1.14 24.06
N PRO A 164 6.93 -1.51 23.80
CA PRO A 164 6.58 -2.80 23.21
C PRO A 164 7.34 -3.10 21.91
N GLY A 165 7.49 -2.11 21.04
CA GLY A 165 8.25 -2.23 19.79
C GLY A 165 9.72 -2.54 20.03
N MET A 166 10.38 -1.82 20.96
CA MET A 166 11.77 -2.06 21.34
C MET A 166 11.99 -3.49 21.84
N ALA A 167 11.20 -3.94 22.82
CA ALA A 167 11.35 -5.27 23.42
C ALA A 167 11.19 -6.39 22.39
N ALA A 168 10.20 -6.28 21.51
CA ALA A 168 9.94 -7.25 20.46
C ALA A 168 11.04 -7.26 19.36
N LEU A 169 11.54 -6.10 18.95
CA LEU A 169 12.66 -6.01 18.00
C LEU A 169 13.95 -6.60 18.56
N HIS A 170 14.27 -6.35 19.84
CA HIS A 170 15.40 -6.98 20.54
C HIS A 170 15.31 -8.51 20.54
N ALA A 171 14.12 -9.09 20.72
CA ALA A 171 13.93 -10.53 20.65
C ALA A 171 14.15 -11.09 19.23
N ILE A 172 13.63 -10.42 18.19
CA ILE A 172 13.83 -10.82 16.78
C ILE A 172 15.33 -10.77 16.44
N ALA A 173 16.03 -9.68 16.77
CA ALA A 173 17.46 -9.54 16.53
C ALA A 173 18.28 -10.66 17.20
N SER A 174 17.98 -10.95 18.47
CA SER A 174 18.62 -12.03 19.23
C SER A 174 18.38 -13.40 18.59
N THR A 175 17.17 -13.66 18.12
CA THR A 175 16.77 -14.95 17.51
C THR A 175 17.42 -15.17 16.14
N GLN A 176 17.66 -14.09 15.38
CA GLN A 176 18.25 -14.13 14.04
C GLN A 176 19.79 -14.05 14.04
N ASN A 177 20.43 -14.14 15.22
CA ASN A 177 21.89 -13.92 15.40
C ASN A 177 22.37 -12.57 14.84
N ILE A 178 21.53 -11.54 14.91
CA ILE A 178 21.92 -10.16 14.55
C ILE A 178 22.76 -9.63 15.72
N THR A 179 24.09 -9.72 15.57
CA THR A 179 25.07 -9.41 16.61
C THR A 179 25.30 -7.91 16.81
N THR A 180 24.83 -7.07 15.89
CA THR A 180 24.72 -5.63 16.12
C THR A 180 23.49 -5.33 17.00
N PRO A 181 23.64 -4.64 18.15
CA PRO A 181 22.49 -4.03 18.81
C PRO A 181 21.85 -2.96 17.91
N PHE A 182 20.76 -2.34 18.37
CA PHE A 182 20.20 -1.12 17.75
C PHE A 182 21.23 0.01 17.85
N ALA A 183 22.12 0.05 16.87
CA ALA A 183 23.15 1.07 16.77
C ALA A 183 22.49 2.38 16.32
N PRO A 184 22.71 3.51 17.03
CA PRO A 184 22.07 4.77 16.69
C PRO A 184 22.44 5.16 15.26
N VAL A 185 21.41 5.36 14.42
CA VAL A 185 21.61 5.65 13.00
C VAL A 185 22.10 7.10 12.89
N SER A 186 23.22 7.30 12.19
CA SER A 186 23.88 8.61 12.22
C SER A 186 23.01 9.68 11.58
N MET A 187 22.72 10.75 12.35
CA MET A 187 21.91 11.90 11.92
C MET A 187 22.30 12.53 10.57
N ASN A 188 23.54 12.31 10.11
CA ASN A 188 24.06 12.81 8.83
C ASN A 188 23.87 11.85 7.64
N GLN A 189 23.39 10.62 7.85
CA GLN A 189 23.07 9.64 6.80
C GLN A 189 21.60 9.72 6.34
N LEU A 190 20.80 10.59 6.96
CA LEU A 190 19.38 10.77 6.68
C LEU A 190 19.14 11.49 5.32
N PRO A 191 18.47 10.86 4.32
CA PRO A 191 18.00 11.56 3.13
C PRO A 191 17.00 12.67 3.46
N LYS A 192 17.34 13.91 3.06
CA LYS A 192 16.49 15.08 3.28
C LYS A 192 15.18 14.94 2.50
N MET A 193 14.04 15.00 3.20
CA MET A 193 12.73 14.97 2.55
C MET A 193 12.41 16.32 1.91
N GLY A 194 11.96 16.30 0.65
CA GLY A 194 11.19 17.40 0.09
C GLY A 194 9.72 17.26 0.51
N ALA A 195 9.21 18.21 1.31
CA ALA A 195 7.80 18.31 1.62
C ALA A 195 7.03 18.87 0.41
N SER A 196 5.87 18.30 0.09
CA SER A 196 5.03 18.78 -1.02
C SER A 196 3.54 18.42 -0.88
N LEU A 197 2.97 18.64 0.31
CA LEU A 197 1.58 19.04 0.44
C LEU A 197 1.57 20.33 1.28
N SER A 198 1.43 21.47 0.60
CA SER A 198 1.34 22.79 1.20
C SER A 198 -0.11 23.13 1.53
N SER A 199 -0.34 23.84 2.63
CA SER A 199 -1.64 24.28 3.15
C SER A 199 -2.68 23.16 3.34
N CYS A 200 -2.43 22.30 4.33
CA CYS A 200 -3.51 21.78 5.15
C CYS A 200 -3.59 22.70 6.38
N GLU A 201 -4.73 23.36 6.62
CA GLU A 201 -4.88 24.35 7.70
C GLU A 201 -6.08 24.02 8.60
N LEU A 202 -5.82 23.94 9.91
CA LEU A 202 -6.86 23.81 10.94
C LEU A 202 -7.63 25.14 11.05
N LEU A 203 -8.95 25.10 10.89
CA LEU A 203 -9.77 26.30 10.99
C LEU A 203 -10.07 26.62 12.46
N ASP A 204 -9.69 27.83 12.89
CA ASP A 204 -10.14 28.41 14.16
C ASP A 204 -11.67 28.65 14.10
N PRO A 205 -12.44 28.40 15.18
CA PRO A 205 -13.88 28.65 15.17
C PRO A 205 -14.28 30.10 14.84
N THR A 206 -13.41 31.09 15.03
CA THR A 206 -13.63 32.48 14.60
C THR A 206 -13.41 32.73 13.10
N ALA A 207 -12.80 31.77 12.37
CA ALA A 207 -12.69 31.82 10.92
C ALA A 207 -13.98 31.36 10.21
N MET A 208 -14.71 30.39 10.79
CA MET A 208 -15.99 29.93 10.25
C MET A 208 -17.00 31.08 10.09
N GLU A 209 -17.11 31.95 11.11
CA GLU A 209 -18.09 33.05 11.11
C GLU A 209 -17.85 34.05 9.96
N LYS A 210 -16.59 34.28 9.55
CA LYS A 210 -16.25 35.12 8.39
C LYS A 210 -16.60 34.45 7.06
N LEU A 211 -16.21 33.19 6.89
CA LEU A 211 -16.50 32.43 5.66
C LEU A 211 -18.02 32.28 5.44
N SER A 212 -18.80 32.10 6.52
CA SER A 212 -20.27 32.08 6.46
C SER A 212 -20.89 33.42 6.05
N LEU A 213 -20.25 34.55 6.32
CA LEU A 213 -20.74 35.89 5.95
C LEU A 213 -20.41 36.25 4.49
N GLU A 214 -19.30 35.77 3.95
CA GLU A 214 -18.91 36.04 2.55
C GLU A 214 -19.67 35.14 1.54
N GLY A 215 -20.16 33.99 1.98
CA GLY A 215 -20.97 33.05 1.18
C GLY A 215 -22.38 33.54 0.79
N SER A 216 -22.73 34.82 0.97
CA SER A 216 -24.05 35.36 0.63
C SER A 216 -24.02 36.83 0.22
N ASN A 217 -23.40 37.15 -0.92
CA ASN A 217 -23.79 38.28 -1.79
C ASN A 217 -23.06 38.29 -3.17
N ASN A 218 -23.58 37.58 -4.16
CA ASN A 218 -24.07 38.15 -5.43
C ASN A 218 -24.35 37.08 -6.50
N ALA A 219 -25.48 37.24 -7.21
CA ALA A 219 -25.78 36.49 -8.42
C ALA A 219 -25.55 37.36 -9.66
N HIS A 220 -24.61 36.96 -10.53
CA HIS A 220 -24.59 37.45 -11.91
C HIS A 220 -23.99 36.40 -12.86
N LEU A 221 -24.82 35.91 -13.77
CA LEU A 221 -24.37 35.35 -15.05
C LEU A 221 -23.98 36.52 -15.96
N PRO A 222 -23.05 36.28 -16.89
CA PRO A 222 -23.49 36.23 -18.28
C PRO A 222 -23.03 34.96 -19.01
N GLU A 223 -23.67 34.70 -20.15
CA GLU A 223 -23.50 33.50 -20.97
C GLU A 223 -22.33 33.60 -21.98
N GLU A 224 -22.21 32.56 -22.80
CA GLU A 224 -21.44 32.46 -24.04
C GLU A 224 -19.90 32.61 -23.98
N HIS A 225 -19.22 31.46 -23.95
CA HIS A 225 -18.33 31.09 -25.06
C HIS A 225 -18.28 29.56 -25.24
N MET A 226 -18.64 29.09 -26.44
CA MET A 226 -18.57 27.66 -26.80
C MET A 226 -17.13 27.14 -26.77
N THR A 227 -16.92 25.99 -26.12
CA THR A 227 -15.74 25.14 -26.34
C THR A 227 -16.20 23.82 -26.95
N ILE A 228 -15.89 23.60 -28.23
CA ILE A 228 -16.25 22.36 -28.94
C ILE A 228 -15.30 21.24 -28.47
N SER A 229 -15.77 20.36 -27.60
CA SER A 229 -15.09 19.11 -27.25
C SER A 229 -15.43 18.01 -28.26
N SER A 230 -14.40 17.44 -28.90
CA SER A 230 -14.58 16.28 -29.78
C SER A 230 -14.96 15.04 -28.95
N HIS A 231 -16.03 14.34 -29.33
CA HIS A 231 -16.53 13.17 -28.60
C HIS A 231 -15.50 12.03 -28.45
N THR A 232 -14.80 12.00 -27.32
CA THR A 232 -14.35 10.81 -26.58
C THR A 232 -13.69 11.24 -25.27
N SER A 233 -13.98 10.54 -24.16
CA SER A 233 -13.38 10.74 -22.84
C SER A 233 -13.62 12.11 -22.17
N SER A 234 -14.88 12.54 -22.12
CA SER A 234 -15.39 13.37 -21.00
C SER A 234 -16.05 12.45 -19.97
N CYS A 235 -15.25 11.69 -19.21
CA CYS A 235 -15.78 10.95 -18.06
C CYS A 235 -16.21 11.95 -16.98
N GLN A 236 -17.53 12.18 -16.93
CA GLN A 236 -18.19 12.99 -15.90
C GLN A 236 -17.86 12.48 -14.50
N TYR A 237 -17.72 11.16 -14.36
CA TYR A 237 -17.35 10.49 -13.13
C TYR A 237 -15.88 10.06 -13.13
N ASN A 238 -15.20 10.26 -12.01
CA ASN A 238 -13.79 9.94 -11.79
C ASN A 238 -13.50 9.86 -10.28
N VAL A 239 -12.24 9.63 -9.89
CA VAL A 239 -11.85 9.46 -8.48
C VAL A 239 -12.18 10.67 -7.60
N THR A 240 -12.11 11.89 -8.14
CA THR A 240 -12.44 13.14 -7.41
C THR A 240 -13.89 13.60 -7.63
N ALA A 241 -14.67 12.87 -8.42
CA ALA A 241 -16.10 13.12 -8.66
C ALA A 241 -16.80 11.77 -8.93
N PRO A 242 -17.00 10.92 -7.91
CA PRO A 242 -17.58 9.59 -8.09
C PRO A 242 -19.07 9.65 -8.43
N TYR A 243 -19.59 8.59 -9.05
CA TYR A 243 -21.03 8.32 -9.09
C TYR A 243 -21.43 7.56 -7.82
N GLU A 244 -22.47 8.03 -7.12
CA GLU A 244 -23.05 7.31 -5.99
C GLU A 244 -24.06 6.27 -6.52
N SER A 245 -23.65 5.01 -6.53
CA SER A 245 -24.45 3.89 -7.02
C SER A 245 -25.27 3.24 -5.90
N THR A 246 -26.52 2.91 -6.22
CA THR A 246 -27.33 1.99 -5.42
C THR A 246 -26.85 0.55 -5.63
N ILE A 247 -26.94 -0.29 -4.58
CA ILE A 247 -26.76 -1.74 -4.68
C ILE A 247 -28.11 -2.35 -5.10
N LEU A 248 -28.10 -3.14 -6.18
CA LEU A 248 -29.32 -3.77 -6.71
C LEU A 248 -29.46 -5.23 -6.24
N ALA A 249 -28.37 -5.98 -6.25
CA ALA A 249 -28.34 -7.39 -5.83
C ALA A 249 -26.93 -7.83 -5.41
N ALA A 250 -26.84 -8.90 -4.64
CA ALA A 250 -25.60 -9.63 -4.42
C ALA A 250 -25.87 -11.12 -4.17
N LYS A 251 -24.88 -11.98 -4.44
CA LYS A 251 -24.90 -13.41 -4.09
C LYS A 251 -23.50 -13.95 -3.90
N TYR A 252 -23.35 -14.99 -3.08
CA TYR A 252 -22.14 -15.79 -3.12
C TYR A 252 -22.14 -16.68 -4.37
N VAL A 253 -21.01 -16.69 -5.06
CA VAL A 253 -20.71 -17.63 -6.17
C VAL A 253 -20.13 -18.94 -5.62
N THR A 254 -19.70 -18.93 -4.36
CA THR A 254 -19.16 -20.06 -3.60
C THR A 254 -20.21 -20.64 -2.64
N ASN A 255 -20.08 -21.92 -2.31
CA ASN A 255 -20.89 -22.52 -1.25
C ASN A 255 -20.44 -21.98 0.12
N THR A 256 -21.11 -20.92 0.59
CA THR A 256 -20.73 -20.13 1.75
C THR A 256 -21.87 -20.12 2.78
N PRO A 257 -21.60 -20.37 4.07
CA PRO A 257 -22.65 -20.35 5.11
C PRO A 257 -23.38 -19.00 5.21
N ILE A 258 -24.71 -19.05 5.20
CA ILE A 258 -25.57 -17.85 5.27
C ILE A 258 -25.81 -17.32 6.69
N GLU A 259 -25.72 -18.14 7.73
CA GLU A 259 -26.02 -17.72 9.12
C GLU A 259 -25.24 -16.46 9.60
N PRO A 260 -23.92 -16.31 9.35
CA PRO A 260 -23.20 -15.08 9.70
C PRO A 260 -23.77 -13.85 9.02
N VAL A 261 -24.14 -14.00 7.74
CA VAL A 261 -24.67 -12.95 6.89
C VAL A 261 -26.07 -12.54 7.31
N GLN A 262 -26.93 -13.51 7.66
CA GLN A 262 -28.26 -13.26 8.21
C GLN A 262 -28.22 -12.42 9.48
N ASN A 263 -27.20 -12.63 10.32
CA ASN A 263 -27.05 -11.87 11.56
C ASN A 263 -26.50 -10.46 11.32
N ALA A 264 -25.58 -10.29 10.36
CA ALA A 264 -25.14 -8.97 9.90
C ALA A 264 -26.25 -8.19 9.16
N ALA A 265 -27.08 -8.87 8.36
CA ALA A 265 -28.24 -8.30 7.67
C ALA A 265 -29.26 -7.73 8.66
N LYS A 266 -29.61 -8.48 9.71
CA LYS A 266 -30.52 -8.00 10.78
C LYS A 266 -30.02 -6.72 11.46
N ILE A 267 -28.70 -6.57 11.63
CA ILE A 267 -28.10 -5.36 12.20
C ILE A 267 -28.30 -4.17 11.25
N LEU A 268 -27.94 -4.31 9.98
CA LEU A 268 -28.04 -3.22 8.99
C LEU A 268 -29.47 -2.87 8.56
N LEU A 269 -30.39 -3.84 8.62
CA LEU A 269 -31.83 -3.62 8.37
C LEU A 269 -32.53 -2.94 9.57
N ALA A 270 -31.97 -3.05 10.78
CA ALA A 270 -32.45 -2.31 11.95
C ALA A 270 -31.87 -0.89 12.01
N ASP A 271 -30.59 -0.73 11.65
CA ASP A 271 -29.88 0.55 11.59
C ASP A 271 -28.70 0.45 10.61
N SER A 272 -28.80 1.11 9.46
CA SER A 272 -27.79 1.06 8.39
C SER A 272 -26.46 1.72 8.76
N THR A 273 -26.40 2.51 9.84
CA THR A 273 -25.16 3.13 10.32
C THR A 273 -24.26 2.14 11.06
N LYS A 274 -24.79 0.99 11.50
CA LYS A 274 -24.10 -0.04 12.29
C LYS A 274 -23.12 -0.92 11.52
N ILE A 275 -22.44 -0.38 10.50
CA ILE A 275 -21.49 -1.09 9.65
C ILE A 275 -20.40 -1.79 10.49
N SER A 276 -19.87 -1.12 11.53
CA SER A 276 -18.85 -1.70 12.42
C SER A 276 -19.35 -2.90 13.25
N GLU A 277 -20.63 -2.91 13.64
CA GLU A 277 -21.26 -3.99 14.42
C GLU A 277 -21.59 -5.19 13.52
N ALA A 278 -22.12 -4.92 12.32
CA ALA A 278 -22.35 -5.92 11.29
C ALA A 278 -21.05 -6.58 10.81
N ALA A 279 -19.98 -5.80 10.61
CA ALA A 279 -18.65 -6.33 10.26
C ALA A 279 -18.07 -7.24 11.36
N GLN A 280 -18.26 -6.88 12.64
CA GLN A 280 -17.87 -7.74 13.76
C GLN A 280 -18.68 -9.04 13.82
N CYS A 281 -19.96 -9.01 13.41
CA CYS A 281 -20.80 -10.20 13.32
C CYS A 281 -20.32 -11.17 12.21
N LEU A 282 -20.02 -10.66 11.02
CA LEU A 282 -19.38 -11.43 9.93
C LEU A 282 -18.02 -11.98 10.35
N ASP A 283 -17.22 -11.16 11.02
CA ASP A 283 -15.92 -11.57 11.55
C ASP A 283 -16.07 -12.74 12.53
N ALA A 284 -17.03 -12.71 13.46
CA ALA A 284 -17.26 -13.81 14.39
C ALA A 284 -17.73 -15.10 13.68
N GLY A 285 -18.63 -14.99 12.70
CA GLY A 285 -19.19 -16.16 12.00
C GLY A 285 -18.25 -16.81 10.96
N PHE A 286 -17.30 -16.06 10.40
CA PHE A 286 -16.33 -16.56 9.41
C PHE A 286 -14.90 -16.67 9.95
N ASP A 287 -14.66 -17.13 11.19
CA ASP A 287 -13.29 -17.16 11.74
C ASP A 287 -12.36 -18.22 11.11
N VAL A 288 -11.56 -17.75 10.15
CA VAL A 288 -10.54 -18.52 9.42
C VAL A 288 -9.41 -19.07 10.32
N ARG A 289 -9.22 -18.54 11.54
CA ARG A 289 -8.13 -18.92 12.47
C ARG A 289 -8.05 -20.42 12.79
N ASN A 290 -9.20 -21.11 12.80
CA ASN A 290 -9.30 -22.51 13.21
C ASN A 290 -9.36 -23.51 12.04
N GLY A 291 -9.18 -23.05 10.79
CA GLY A 291 -9.08 -23.94 9.61
C GLY A 291 -10.32 -24.78 9.27
N GLY A 292 -11.49 -24.47 9.85
CA GLY A 292 -12.75 -25.17 9.58
C GLY A 292 -13.43 -24.71 8.28
N ILE A 293 -14.73 -25.00 8.15
CA ILE A 293 -15.55 -24.60 6.98
C ILE A 293 -15.51 -23.07 6.74
N ALA A 294 -15.31 -22.27 7.79
CA ALA A 294 -15.11 -20.82 7.70
C ALA A 294 -13.86 -20.39 6.88
N ALA A 295 -12.87 -21.27 6.68
CA ALA A 295 -11.70 -21.03 5.84
C ALA A 295 -11.95 -21.30 4.33
N THR A 296 -13.20 -21.54 3.93
CA THR A 296 -13.58 -21.60 2.51
C THR A 296 -13.42 -20.23 1.85
N LYS A 297 -12.86 -20.22 0.63
CA LYS A 297 -12.78 -19.00 -0.19
C LYS A 297 -14.20 -18.48 -0.44
N ARG A 298 -14.49 -17.26 0.00
CA ARG A 298 -15.76 -16.57 -0.26
C ARG A 298 -15.62 -15.71 -1.52
N VAL A 299 -16.51 -15.87 -2.49
CA VAL A 299 -16.57 -15.04 -3.71
C VAL A 299 -17.97 -14.44 -3.81
N VAL A 300 -18.03 -13.11 -3.84
CA VAL A 300 -19.27 -12.34 -3.97
C VAL A 300 -19.39 -11.82 -5.40
N HIS A 301 -20.56 -11.98 -6.00
CA HIS A 301 -20.98 -11.27 -7.20
C HIS A 301 -22.01 -10.21 -6.78
N MET A 302 -21.76 -8.94 -7.11
CA MET A 302 -22.63 -7.81 -6.78
C MET A 302 -23.08 -7.07 -8.05
N GLU A 303 -24.27 -6.48 -8.00
CA GLU A 303 -24.86 -5.67 -9.05
C GLU A 303 -25.13 -4.25 -8.52
N LEU A 304 -24.72 -3.26 -9.32
CA LEU A 304 -24.76 -1.83 -9.02
C LEU A 304 -25.60 -1.11 -10.09
N SER A 305 -26.35 -0.09 -9.70
CA SER A 305 -27.06 0.78 -10.65
C SER A 305 -26.10 1.59 -11.52
N LEU A 306 -26.59 2.04 -12.66
CA LEU A 306 -25.97 3.11 -13.46
C LEU A 306 -26.93 4.31 -13.52
N PRO A 307 -26.43 5.52 -13.86
CA PRO A 307 -27.28 6.69 -14.06
C PRO A 307 -28.36 6.47 -15.12
N ASP A 308 -29.61 6.86 -14.81
CA ASP A 308 -30.76 6.75 -15.73
C ASP A 308 -30.61 7.62 -16.99
N ASP A 309 -29.69 8.59 -17.00
CA ASP A 309 -29.36 9.44 -18.14
C ASP A 309 -28.28 8.84 -19.07
N PHE A 310 -27.76 7.65 -18.74
CA PHE A 310 -26.68 6.95 -19.45
C PHE A 310 -25.38 7.77 -19.59
N SER A 311 -25.11 8.69 -18.65
CA SER A 311 -23.87 9.48 -18.59
C SER A 311 -22.63 8.64 -18.23
N LEU A 312 -22.79 7.55 -17.48
CA LEU A 312 -21.76 6.54 -17.22
C LEU A 312 -21.98 5.31 -18.10
N GLN A 313 -21.07 5.09 -19.04
CA GLN A 313 -21.10 3.96 -19.99
C GLN A 313 -19.84 3.09 -19.82
N TYR A 314 -19.99 1.79 -20.03
CA TYR A 314 -18.91 0.80 -19.94
C TYR A 314 -18.97 -0.18 -21.12
N THR A 315 -17.88 -0.91 -21.35
CA THR A 315 -17.78 -2.00 -22.31
C THR A 315 -17.30 -3.29 -21.62
N PRO A 316 -17.66 -4.49 -22.12
CA PRO A 316 -17.20 -5.75 -21.54
C PRO A 316 -15.67 -5.85 -21.57
N GLY A 317 -15.04 -5.98 -20.40
CA GLY A 317 -13.59 -5.92 -20.22
C GLY A 317 -13.07 -4.68 -19.50
N ASP A 318 -13.90 -3.63 -19.34
CA ASP A 318 -13.58 -2.49 -18.49
C ASP A 318 -13.54 -2.87 -17.00
N SER A 319 -13.07 -1.95 -16.15
CA SER A 319 -13.03 -2.12 -14.70
C SER A 319 -13.57 -0.87 -14.00
N ILE A 320 -14.42 -1.05 -12.99
CA ILE A 320 -14.91 0.05 -12.15
C ILE A 320 -14.01 0.25 -10.93
N ALA A 321 -13.89 1.49 -10.47
CA ALA A 321 -13.14 1.86 -9.28
C ALA A 321 -14.09 2.11 -8.10
N ILE A 322 -13.96 1.33 -7.02
CA ILE A 322 -14.74 1.52 -5.80
C ILE A 322 -13.88 2.29 -4.78
N LEU A 323 -14.42 3.41 -4.31
CA LEU A 323 -13.86 4.19 -3.20
C LEU A 323 -14.23 3.52 -1.87
N VAL A 324 -13.27 3.41 -0.95
CA VAL A 324 -13.44 2.74 0.33
C VAL A 324 -12.69 3.47 1.43
N HIS A 325 -13.27 3.46 2.64
CA HIS A 325 -12.71 4.09 3.83
C HIS A 325 -11.66 3.20 4.52
N ASN A 326 -10.81 3.78 5.36
CA ASN A 326 -9.96 3.02 6.29
C ASN A 326 -10.79 2.21 7.30
N ASP A 327 -10.17 1.18 7.91
CA ASP A 327 -10.83 0.43 8.99
C ASP A 327 -10.99 1.31 10.24
N ALA A 328 -12.19 1.30 10.84
CA ALA A 328 -12.52 2.12 12.01
C ALA A 328 -11.52 1.96 13.17
N THR A 329 -10.99 0.75 13.42
CA THR A 329 -10.03 0.52 14.50
C THR A 329 -8.67 1.16 14.24
N ALA A 330 -8.29 1.34 12.98
CA ALA A 330 -7.09 2.09 12.61
C ALA A 330 -7.32 3.61 12.68
N ILE A 331 -8.51 4.07 12.25
CA ILE A 331 -8.92 5.48 12.34
C ILE A 331 -8.90 5.93 13.80
N ASP A 332 -9.55 5.19 14.70
CA ASP A 332 -9.67 5.58 16.11
C ASP A 332 -8.32 5.62 16.84
N VAL A 333 -7.35 4.76 16.49
CA VAL A 333 -5.96 4.83 17.01
C VAL A 333 -5.25 6.12 16.59
N VAL A 334 -5.39 6.52 15.31
CA VAL A 334 -4.77 7.75 14.80
C VAL A 334 -5.44 8.98 15.42
N LEU A 335 -6.78 8.98 15.55
CA LEU A 335 -7.53 10.05 16.22
C LEU A 335 -7.20 10.15 17.71
N GLU A 336 -7.05 9.02 18.43
CA GLU A 336 -6.67 9.01 19.84
C GLU A 336 -5.25 9.56 20.05
N MET A 337 -4.33 9.27 19.12
CA MET A 337 -2.98 9.86 19.11
C MET A 337 -3.05 11.38 18.87
N LEU A 338 -3.75 11.84 17.82
CA LEU A 338 -3.91 13.26 17.51
C LEU A 338 -4.55 14.05 18.66
N LEU A 339 -5.57 13.48 19.31
CA LEU A 339 -6.22 14.05 20.48
C LEU A 339 -5.26 14.14 21.69
N LYS A 340 -4.59 13.04 22.06
CA LYS A 340 -3.74 13.00 23.27
C LYS A 340 -2.41 13.73 23.13
N LYS A 341 -1.86 13.83 21.91
CA LYS A 341 -0.52 14.40 21.65
C LYS A 341 -0.57 15.82 21.11
N HIS A 342 -1.59 16.15 20.32
CA HIS A 342 -1.70 17.44 19.61
C HIS A 342 -2.98 18.23 19.97
N ASN A 343 -3.86 17.69 20.82
CA ASN A 343 -5.14 18.29 21.22
C ASN A 343 -6.13 18.55 20.05
N ILE A 344 -5.94 17.86 18.93
CA ILE A 344 -6.81 17.95 17.74
C ILE A 344 -8.05 17.09 17.97
N GLN A 345 -9.25 17.65 17.76
CA GLN A 345 -10.50 16.91 17.94
C GLN A 345 -10.91 16.17 16.65
N PRO A 346 -11.52 14.98 16.73
CA PRO A 346 -11.99 14.23 15.55
C PRO A 346 -12.93 15.03 14.64
N ASP A 347 -13.80 15.84 15.23
CA ASP A 347 -14.85 16.56 14.52
C ASP A 347 -14.46 18.04 14.27
N GLN A 348 -13.17 18.37 14.43
CA GLN A 348 -12.63 19.70 14.15
C GLN A 348 -12.61 19.97 12.63
N PRO A 349 -13.02 21.15 12.16
CA PRO A 349 -12.96 21.50 10.74
C PRO A 349 -11.52 21.75 10.28
N VAL A 350 -11.19 21.19 9.12
CA VAL A 350 -9.91 21.37 8.42
C VAL A 350 -10.16 21.74 6.96
N LEU A 351 -9.29 22.58 6.42
CA LEU A 351 -9.31 22.94 5.01
C LEU A 351 -8.22 22.12 4.28
N LEU A 352 -8.63 21.18 3.41
CA LEU A 352 -7.72 20.37 2.60
C LEU A 352 -7.30 21.08 1.30
N ASN A 353 -8.25 21.81 0.69
CA ASN A 353 -8.07 22.64 -0.50
C ASN A 353 -8.86 23.94 -0.29
N GLN A 354 -8.57 24.99 -1.06
CA GLN A 354 -9.15 26.34 -0.88
C GLN A 354 -10.70 26.43 -0.85
N THR A 355 -11.43 25.38 -1.23
CA THR A 355 -12.91 25.29 -1.19
C THR A 355 -13.46 24.17 -0.30
N ASP A 356 -12.65 23.19 0.07
CA ASP A 356 -13.13 21.93 0.65
C ASP A 356 -12.97 21.91 2.17
N GLN A 357 -14.08 22.10 2.87
CA GLN A 357 -14.17 21.90 4.31
C GLN A 357 -14.48 20.42 4.61
N SER A 358 -13.74 19.83 5.54
CA SER A 358 -13.88 18.45 5.99
C SER A 358 -13.61 18.34 7.49
N THR A 359 -13.98 17.25 8.15
CA THR A 359 -13.56 16.97 9.53
C THR A 359 -12.27 16.14 9.57
N ILE A 360 -11.50 16.23 10.67
CA ILE A 360 -10.31 15.38 10.87
C ILE A 360 -10.65 13.89 10.72
N ARG A 361 -11.80 13.45 11.27
CA ARG A 361 -12.30 12.08 11.13
C ARG A 361 -12.48 11.69 9.67
N GLU A 362 -13.01 12.57 8.83
CA GLU A 362 -13.17 12.31 7.40
C GLU A 362 -11.82 12.23 6.68
N VAL A 363 -10.88 13.15 6.94
CA VAL A 363 -9.55 13.13 6.31
C VAL A 363 -8.78 11.84 6.63
N ILE A 364 -8.77 11.44 7.91
CA ILE A 364 -8.14 10.17 8.34
C ILE A 364 -8.90 8.93 7.81
N SER A 365 -10.17 9.07 7.45
CA SER A 365 -11.02 8.00 6.90
C SER A 365 -10.93 7.86 5.37
N ARG A 366 -10.79 8.97 4.64
CA ARG A 366 -11.01 9.08 3.18
C ARG A 366 -9.81 9.51 2.35
N ASP A 367 -8.84 10.22 2.91
CA ASP A 367 -7.81 10.88 2.09
C ASP A 367 -6.45 10.20 2.17
N ILE A 368 -6.03 9.72 3.35
CA ILE A 368 -4.74 9.04 3.57
C ILE A 368 -4.89 7.51 3.73
N ASP A 369 -3.90 6.71 3.31
CA ASP A 369 -3.85 5.27 3.61
C ASP A 369 -3.11 5.01 4.94
N ILE A 370 -3.85 4.61 5.97
CA ILE A 370 -3.30 4.16 7.27
C ILE A 370 -3.38 2.64 7.45
N CYS A 371 -3.91 1.91 6.46
CA CYS A 371 -4.25 0.49 6.55
C CYS A 371 -3.29 -0.44 5.78
N SER A 372 -2.61 0.07 4.75
CA SER A 372 -1.55 -0.60 4.01
C SER A 372 -0.26 -0.77 4.85
N VAL A 373 0.63 -1.66 4.39
CA VAL A 373 1.91 -1.94 5.09
C VAL A 373 2.82 -0.70 5.06
N VAL A 374 3.39 -0.34 6.22
CA VAL A 374 4.20 0.89 6.33
C VAL A 374 5.56 0.73 5.64
N LYS A 375 5.74 1.40 4.50
CA LYS A 375 7.00 1.39 3.76
C LYS A 375 8.14 2.03 4.56
N LYS A 376 9.38 1.58 4.33
CA LYS A 376 10.61 2.10 4.98
C LYS A 376 10.71 3.62 4.99
N ARG A 377 10.40 4.30 3.87
CA ARG A 377 10.40 5.78 3.80
C ARG A 377 9.42 6.45 4.77
N ALA A 378 8.28 5.81 5.07
CA ALA A 378 7.33 6.32 6.06
C ALA A 378 7.81 6.04 7.49
N LEU A 379 8.32 4.84 7.80
CA LEU A 379 8.95 4.54 9.11
C LEU A 379 10.09 5.51 9.44
N TYR A 380 10.95 5.76 8.46
CA TYR A 380 12.04 6.74 8.49
C TYR A 380 11.57 8.16 8.84
N ALA A 381 10.44 8.60 8.28
CA ALA A 381 9.89 9.92 8.54
C ALA A 381 9.19 9.99 9.91
N LEU A 382 8.44 8.94 10.27
CA LEU A 382 7.79 8.78 11.57
C LEU A 382 8.82 8.82 12.73
N ALA A 383 10.01 8.28 12.53
CA ALA A 383 11.11 8.35 13.51
C ALA A 383 11.50 9.79 13.91
N GLN A 384 11.27 10.79 13.05
CA GLN A 384 11.52 12.21 13.35
C GLN A 384 10.49 12.81 14.32
N HIS A 385 9.44 12.05 14.63
CA HIS A 385 8.35 12.42 15.54
C HIS A 385 8.31 11.53 16.80
N CYS A 386 9.34 10.72 17.06
CA CYS A 386 9.52 10.00 18.32
C CYS A 386 10.10 10.91 19.41
N ALA A 387 9.46 10.93 20.58
CA ALA A 387 9.98 11.61 21.77
C ALA A 387 10.99 10.76 22.58
N ASP A 388 11.00 9.44 22.39
CA ASP A 388 12.02 8.54 22.93
C ASP A 388 13.10 8.29 21.85
N PRO A 389 14.38 8.64 22.10
CA PRO A 389 15.48 8.36 21.18
C PRO A 389 15.62 6.88 20.81
N MET A 390 15.29 5.96 21.72
CA MET A 390 15.40 4.52 21.45
C MET A 390 14.38 4.06 20.41
N GLU A 391 13.14 4.57 20.48
CA GLU A 391 12.13 4.33 19.45
C GLU A 391 12.51 4.98 18.10
N ALA A 392 13.09 6.18 18.14
CA ALA A 392 13.56 6.87 16.95
C ALA A 392 14.67 6.07 16.24
N ASP A 393 15.64 5.52 16.99
CA ASP A 393 16.71 4.68 16.45
C ASP A 393 16.17 3.34 15.91
N ALA A 394 15.17 2.75 16.56
CA ALA A 394 14.56 1.49 16.09
C ALA A 394 13.71 1.66 14.82
N LEU A 395 12.91 2.73 14.70
CA LEU A 395 12.21 3.06 13.46
C LEU A 395 13.20 3.41 12.34
N GLN A 396 14.32 4.07 12.66
CA GLN A 396 15.41 4.28 11.70
C GLN A 396 16.07 2.96 11.27
N LEU A 397 16.36 2.03 12.19
CA LEU A 397 16.93 0.73 11.82
C LEU A 397 15.98 -0.11 10.95
N LEU A 398 14.68 -0.11 11.26
CA LEU A 398 13.62 -0.71 10.42
C LEU A 398 13.51 -0.07 9.03
N SER A 399 13.91 1.20 8.89
CA SER A 399 14.01 1.86 7.58
C SER A 399 15.35 1.65 6.86
N SER A 400 16.35 1.10 7.56
CA SER A 400 17.73 1.00 7.06
C SER A 400 17.92 -0.17 6.10
N LYS A 401 18.88 -0.02 5.20
CA LYS A 401 19.28 -1.04 4.21
C LYS A 401 20.44 -1.91 4.68
N THR A 402 20.62 -2.00 5.98
CA THR A 402 21.59 -2.93 6.58
C THR A 402 20.99 -4.34 6.55
N ASP A 403 21.80 -5.38 6.42
CA ASP A 403 21.31 -6.77 6.47
C ASP A 403 20.49 -7.06 7.76
N ALA A 404 20.84 -6.40 8.87
CA ALA A 404 20.06 -6.38 10.10
C ALA A 404 18.69 -5.68 9.94
N GLY A 405 18.67 -4.45 9.41
CA GLY A 405 17.45 -3.67 9.19
C GLY A 405 16.48 -4.30 8.21
N GLU A 406 16.99 -4.86 7.10
CA GLU A 406 16.22 -5.61 6.11
C GLU A 406 15.49 -6.80 6.75
N LYS A 407 16.19 -7.61 7.54
CA LYS A 407 15.60 -8.78 8.23
C LYS A 407 14.60 -8.37 9.32
N LEU A 408 14.91 -7.33 10.08
CA LEU A 408 13.99 -6.79 11.09
C LEU A 408 12.72 -6.23 10.44
N TYR A 409 12.84 -5.51 9.32
CA TYR A 409 11.70 -5.00 8.54
C TYR A 409 10.85 -6.15 7.97
N GLN A 410 11.48 -7.16 7.36
CA GLN A 410 10.78 -8.35 6.87
C GLN A 410 9.96 -9.04 7.96
N SER A 411 10.57 -9.30 9.13
CA SER A 411 9.95 -10.10 10.20
C SER A 411 9.01 -9.31 11.11
N PHE A 412 9.26 -8.02 11.34
CA PHE A 412 8.42 -7.17 12.21
C PHE A 412 7.31 -6.46 11.43
N ILE A 413 7.61 -5.89 10.25
CA ILE A 413 6.66 -5.09 9.47
C ILE A 413 5.90 -5.95 8.45
N GLU A 414 6.60 -6.65 7.56
CA GLU A 414 5.92 -7.30 6.43
C GLU A 414 5.23 -8.62 6.81
N ASP A 415 5.91 -9.51 7.53
CA ASP A 415 5.37 -10.83 7.92
C ASP A 415 4.15 -10.76 8.84
N GLN A 416 4.06 -9.67 9.62
CA GLN A 416 2.93 -9.35 10.51
C GLN A 416 1.94 -8.36 9.87
N VAL A 417 2.26 -7.86 8.66
CA VAL A 417 1.46 -6.91 7.87
C VAL A 417 1.12 -5.65 8.68
N MET A 418 2.13 -5.03 9.31
CA MET A 418 1.97 -3.84 10.17
C MET A 418 1.60 -2.60 9.36
N ASN A 419 0.52 -1.94 9.75
CA ASN A 419 0.09 -0.65 9.21
C ASN A 419 0.45 0.53 10.16
N VAL A 420 0.06 1.76 9.81
CA VAL A 420 0.46 2.96 10.55
C VAL A 420 -0.08 2.94 11.98
N ALA A 421 -1.33 2.54 12.17
CA ALA A 421 -1.94 2.39 13.49
C ALA A 421 -1.21 1.32 14.33
N ASP A 422 -0.83 0.20 13.72
CA ASP A 422 -0.05 -0.86 14.38
C ASP A 422 1.33 -0.35 14.83
N VAL A 423 1.97 0.51 14.04
CA VAL A 423 3.27 1.14 14.38
C VAL A 423 3.12 2.18 15.50
N LEU A 424 2.09 3.03 15.47
CA LEU A 424 1.83 4.01 16.55
C LEU A 424 1.52 3.32 17.89
N LEU A 425 0.88 2.15 17.87
CA LEU A 425 0.68 1.31 19.07
C LEU A 425 1.97 0.62 19.55
N ALA A 426 2.87 0.27 18.62
CA ALA A 426 4.15 -0.38 18.96
C ALA A 426 5.19 0.61 19.50
N PHE A 427 5.15 1.88 19.06
CA PHE A 427 6.09 2.93 19.43
C PHE A 427 5.36 4.18 19.98
N PRO A 428 4.85 4.16 21.24
CA PRO A 428 3.95 5.20 21.76
C PRO A 428 4.59 6.58 21.99
N SER A 429 5.90 6.76 21.80
CA SER A 429 6.52 8.09 21.74
C SER A 429 6.39 8.74 20.36
N CYS A 430 6.15 7.95 19.30
CA CYS A 430 5.89 8.42 17.94
C CYS A 430 4.57 9.21 17.89
N ALA A 431 4.67 10.53 17.69
CA ALA A 431 3.55 11.46 17.70
C ALA A 431 3.67 12.47 16.54
N PRO A 432 3.46 12.02 15.29
CA PRO A 432 3.43 12.90 14.13
C PRO A 432 2.18 13.81 14.18
N PRO A 433 2.31 15.13 13.96
CA PRO A 433 1.14 16.00 13.79
C PRO A 433 0.41 15.69 12.47
N LEU A 434 -0.79 16.26 12.30
CA LEU A 434 -1.68 16.01 11.16
C LEU A 434 -0.99 16.26 9.80
N GLU A 435 -0.27 17.38 9.70
CA GLU A 435 0.41 17.82 8.48
C GLU A 435 1.56 16.88 8.12
N ALA A 436 2.20 16.28 9.14
CA ALA A 436 3.20 15.25 8.94
C ALA A 436 2.57 13.93 8.50
N LEU A 437 1.46 13.48 9.10
CA LEU A 437 0.74 12.29 8.64
C LEU A 437 0.33 12.42 7.15
N VAL A 438 -0.28 13.55 6.79
CA VAL A 438 -0.70 13.86 5.41
C VAL A 438 0.50 13.98 4.47
N GLY A 439 1.63 14.55 4.90
CA GLY A 439 2.85 14.67 4.09
C GLY A 439 3.72 13.41 3.98
N ILE A 440 3.55 12.43 4.88
CA ILE A 440 4.33 11.18 4.94
C ILE A 440 3.62 10.03 4.23
N LEU A 441 2.28 9.96 4.36
CA LEU A 441 1.49 8.82 3.92
C LEU A 441 0.94 9.03 2.50
N PRO A 442 0.80 7.96 1.69
CA PRO A 442 0.16 8.07 0.39
C PRO A 442 -1.36 8.27 0.55
N ALA A 443 -1.98 8.88 -0.46
CA ALA A 443 -3.43 8.95 -0.53
C ALA A 443 -4.05 7.54 -0.70
N ILE A 444 -5.25 7.32 -0.15
CA ILE A 444 -5.91 6.01 -0.22
C ILE A 444 -6.34 5.67 -1.65
N ALA A 445 -5.88 4.53 -2.16
CA ALA A 445 -6.15 4.13 -3.54
C ALA A 445 -7.60 3.61 -3.71
N PRO A 446 -8.30 3.97 -4.80
CA PRO A 446 -9.50 3.26 -5.24
C PRO A 446 -9.18 1.78 -5.52
N ARG A 447 -10.11 0.87 -5.22
CA ARG A 447 -9.95 -0.55 -5.52
C ARG A 447 -10.71 -0.88 -6.81
N TYR A 448 -9.97 -1.32 -7.82
CA TYR A 448 -10.50 -1.62 -9.15
C TYR A 448 -11.01 -3.06 -9.22
N TYR A 449 -12.17 -3.24 -9.86
CA TYR A 449 -12.79 -4.55 -10.09
C TYR A 449 -13.24 -4.67 -11.54
N SER A 450 -12.87 -5.78 -12.19
CA SER A 450 -13.24 -6.04 -13.58
C SER A 450 -14.73 -6.33 -13.71
N VAL A 451 -15.35 -5.73 -14.73
CA VAL A 451 -16.78 -5.85 -14.98
C VAL A 451 -17.14 -7.24 -15.51
N SER A 452 -18.15 -7.87 -14.90
CA SER A 452 -18.67 -9.19 -15.25
C SER A 452 -20.01 -9.17 -16.01
N SER A 453 -20.55 -7.98 -16.30
CA SER A 453 -21.78 -7.77 -17.07
C SER A 453 -21.51 -7.30 -18.51
N SER A 454 -22.59 -7.19 -19.30
CA SER A 454 -22.57 -6.57 -20.63
C SER A 454 -23.71 -5.56 -20.75
N PRO A 455 -23.47 -4.34 -21.27
CA PRO A 455 -24.50 -3.30 -21.39
C PRO A 455 -25.61 -3.67 -22.38
N LEU A 456 -25.37 -4.67 -23.24
CA LEU A 456 -26.36 -5.22 -24.17
C LEU A 456 -27.42 -6.10 -23.48
N VAL A 457 -27.18 -6.48 -22.22
CA VAL A 457 -28.10 -7.29 -21.40
C VAL A 457 -28.51 -6.51 -20.14
N HIS A 458 -27.58 -5.78 -19.55
CA HIS A 458 -27.74 -4.94 -18.36
C HIS A 458 -27.41 -3.47 -18.70
N PRO A 459 -28.33 -2.74 -19.36
CA PRO A 459 -28.05 -1.37 -19.83
C PRO A 459 -28.05 -0.32 -18.71
N SER A 460 -28.76 -0.58 -17.60
CA SER A 460 -28.91 0.30 -16.43
C SER A 460 -28.20 -0.24 -15.18
N SER A 461 -27.35 -1.27 -15.32
CA SER A 461 -26.59 -1.83 -14.22
C SER A 461 -25.23 -2.39 -14.65
N VAL A 462 -24.33 -2.52 -13.68
CA VAL A 462 -23.00 -3.09 -13.85
C VAL A 462 -22.77 -4.14 -12.76
N THR A 463 -22.21 -5.30 -13.12
CA THR A 463 -21.84 -6.33 -12.14
C THR A 463 -20.33 -6.47 -12.01
N VAL A 464 -19.89 -6.81 -10.80
CA VAL A 464 -18.50 -7.24 -10.53
C VAL A 464 -18.50 -8.47 -9.63
N ALA A 465 -17.48 -9.31 -9.79
CA ALA A 465 -17.22 -10.44 -8.90
C ALA A 465 -15.87 -10.28 -8.21
N PHE A 466 -15.83 -10.45 -6.88
CA PHE A 466 -14.61 -10.33 -6.09
C PHE A 466 -14.45 -11.48 -5.10
N SER A 467 -13.20 -11.88 -4.86
CA SER A 467 -12.86 -12.79 -3.77
C SER A 467 -12.69 -11.98 -2.48
N VAL A 468 -13.28 -12.41 -1.38
CA VAL A 468 -13.10 -11.73 -0.10
C VAL A 468 -11.70 -12.04 0.42
N VAL A 469 -10.90 -11.00 0.63
CA VAL A 469 -9.55 -11.14 1.20
C VAL A 469 -9.69 -11.29 2.70
N ASP A 470 -9.43 -12.50 3.20
CA ASP A 470 -9.55 -12.88 4.61
C ASP A 470 -8.54 -14.00 4.90
N TYR A 471 -7.49 -13.71 5.66
CA TYR A 471 -6.37 -14.63 5.89
C TYR A 471 -5.71 -14.41 7.26
N VAL A 472 -4.85 -15.34 7.67
CA VAL A 472 -4.05 -15.27 8.90
C VAL A 472 -2.60 -14.92 8.56
N THR A 473 -1.98 -14.00 9.29
CA THR A 473 -0.54 -13.70 9.16
C THR A 473 0.32 -14.91 9.53
N LYS A 474 1.62 -14.84 9.20
CA LYS A 474 2.61 -15.77 9.74
C LYS A 474 2.58 -15.71 11.28
N GLU A 475 3.05 -16.76 11.94
CA GLU A 475 3.21 -16.72 13.39
C GLU A 475 4.27 -15.67 13.77
N GLY A 476 4.05 -14.93 14.87
CA GLY A 476 4.99 -13.94 15.35
C GLY A 476 6.35 -14.58 15.65
N CYS A 477 7.42 -13.98 15.13
CA CYS A 477 8.69 -14.66 14.90
C CYS A 477 9.43 -15.16 16.17
N THR A 478 9.03 -14.72 17.37
CA THR A 478 9.63 -15.15 18.65
C THR A 478 8.55 -15.41 19.73
N ALA A 479 8.92 -15.95 20.89
CA ALA A 479 7.98 -16.11 22.00
C ALA A 479 7.63 -14.76 22.65
N GLU A 480 8.62 -13.87 22.72
CA GLU A 480 8.55 -12.54 23.31
C GLU A 480 7.68 -11.62 22.45
N PHE A 481 7.84 -11.63 21.11
CA PHE A 481 6.93 -10.93 20.21
C PHE A 481 5.48 -11.38 20.42
N ARG A 482 5.24 -12.69 20.63
CA ARG A 482 3.91 -13.25 20.89
C ARG A 482 3.35 -12.89 22.27
N GLN A 483 4.21 -12.60 23.25
CA GLN A 483 3.82 -12.16 24.60
C GLN A 483 3.57 -10.65 24.66
N THR A 484 4.38 -9.84 23.97
CA THR A 484 4.28 -8.38 23.90
C THR A 484 3.20 -7.92 22.94
N PHE A 485 3.02 -8.64 21.82
CA PHE A 485 2.03 -8.36 20.77
C PHE A 485 1.18 -9.59 20.41
N PRO A 486 0.41 -10.15 21.36
CA PRO A 486 -0.50 -11.29 21.09
C PRO A 486 -1.54 -10.97 20.01
N GLN A 487 -1.85 -9.68 19.77
CA GLN A 487 -2.76 -9.22 18.72
C GLN A 487 -2.17 -9.21 17.31
N PHE A 488 -0.84 -9.33 17.14
CA PHE A 488 -0.18 -9.29 15.83
C PHE A 488 0.26 -10.68 15.32
N SER A 489 0.61 -11.61 16.22
CA SER A 489 0.91 -12.99 15.84
C SER A 489 -0.34 -13.79 15.46
N LYS A 490 -0.32 -14.49 14.31
CA LYS A 490 -1.51 -15.19 13.77
C LYS A 490 -2.73 -14.27 13.74
N ARG A 491 -2.50 -12.99 13.43
CA ARG A 491 -3.55 -11.99 13.28
C ARG A 491 -4.33 -12.29 12.02
N ARG A 492 -5.66 -12.21 12.13
CA ARG A 492 -6.52 -12.24 10.96
C ARG A 492 -6.47 -10.88 10.27
N LYS A 493 -5.94 -10.82 9.05
CA LYS A 493 -5.94 -9.62 8.20
C LYS A 493 -7.01 -9.79 7.12
N ARG A 494 -7.71 -8.71 6.83
CA ARG A 494 -8.83 -8.66 5.90
C ARG A 494 -8.64 -7.50 4.93
N GLY A 495 -9.04 -7.67 3.68
CA GLY A 495 -8.98 -6.60 2.69
C GLY A 495 -9.96 -5.49 3.04
N VAL A 496 -9.46 -4.26 3.17
CA VAL A 496 -10.23 -3.06 3.53
C VAL A 496 -11.50 -2.96 2.68
N ALA A 497 -11.34 -2.96 1.36
CA ALA A 497 -12.46 -2.92 0.42
C ALA A 497 -13.37 -4.14 0.50
N THR A 498 -12.82 -5.35 0.45
CA THR A 498 -13.62 -6.57 0.33
C THR A 498 -14.41 -6.91 1.59
N ARG A 499 -13.91 -6.55 2.78
CA ARG A 499 -14.65 -6.67 4.05
C ARG A 499 -15.75 -5.63 4.15
N TYR A 500 -15.47 -4.38 3.76
CA TYR A 500 -16.48 -3.32 3.72
C TYR A 500 -17.64 -3.71 2.77
N LEU A 501 -17.29 -4.18 1.56
CA LEU A 501 -18.27 -4.68 0.59
C LEU A 501 -19.05 -5.90 1.12
N GLU A 502 -18.39 -6.95 1.63
CA GLU A 502 -19.10 -8.10 2.22
C GLU A 502 -20.05 -7.68 3.37
N THR A 503 -19.69 -6.64 4.13
CA THR A 503 -20.53 -6.08 5.19
C THR A 503 -21.77 -5.38 4.64
N ILE A 504 -21.63 -4.37 3.77
CA ILE A 504 -22.77 -3.60 3.27
C ILE A 504 -23.69 -4.41 2.35
N LEU A 505 -23.16 -5.47 1.73
CA LEU A 505 -23.94 -6.40 0.90
C LEU A 505 -24.70 -7.45 1.72
N ALA A 506 -24.49 -7.56 3.04
CA ALA A 506 -25.11 -8.60 3.86
C ALA A 506 -26.65 -8.69 3.73
N PRO A 507 -27.44 -7.59 3.65
CA PRO A 507 -28.89 -7.66 3.43
C PRO A 507 -29.31 -8.26 2.08
N PHE A 508 -28.44 -8.19 1.07
CA PHE A 508 -28.66 -8.75 -0.28
C PHE A 508 -28.14 -10.18 -0.39
N LEU A 509 -27.16 -10.56 0.43
CA LEU A 509 -26.57 -11.90 0.51
C LEU A 509 -27.41 -12.89 1.35
N ASP A 510 -28.53 -12.46 1.94
CA ASP A 510 -29.47 -13.32 2.67
C ASP A 510 -30.47 -14.00 1.72
N HIS A 511 -30.12 -15.22 1.31
CA HIS A 511 -30.94 -16.08 0.45
C HIS A 511 -32.32 -16.47 1.03
N THR A 512 -32.71 -16.04 2.24
CA THR A 512 -34.12 -16.21 2.70
C THR A 512 -35.09 -15.20 2.09
N ASN A 513 -34.60 -14.19 1.37
CA ASN A 513 -35.43 -13.29 0.55
C ASN A 513 -35.55 -13.71 -0.94
N ASP A 514 -34.89 -14.79 -1.38
CA ASP A 514 -34.89 -15.23 -2.78
C ASP A 514 -36.20 -15.94 -3.20
N ALA A 515 -37.25 -15.15 -3.41
CA ALA A 515 -38.52 -15.60 -4.00
C ALA A 515 -38.54 -15.56 -5.55
N ASN A 516 -37.49 -15.02 -6.20
CA ASN A 516 -37.53 -14.58 -7.60
C ASN A 516 -36.40 -15.14 -8.52
N TYR A 517 -35.63 -16.13 -8.08
CA TYR A 517 -34.57 -16.76 -8.90
C TYR A 517 -34.68 -18.28 -8.97
N THR A 518 -35.63 -18.76 -9.81
CA THR A 518 -35.73 -20.13 -10.33
C THR A 518 -36.05 -20.11 -11.81
#